data_AF-A0A3E0R263-F1
#
_entry.id   AF-A0A3E0R263-F1
#
_cell.length_a   1.000
_cell.length_b   1.000
_cell.length_c   1.000
_cell.angle_alpha   90.00
_cell.angle_beta   90.00
_cell.angle_gamma   90.00
#
_symmetry.space_group_name_H-M   'P 1'
#
loop_
_entity.id
_entity.type
_entity.pdbx_description
1 polymer ?
#
loop_
_entity_poly.entity_id
_entity_poly.type
_entity_poly.pdbx_seq_one_letter_code
_entity_poly.pdbx_strand_id
1 'polypeptide(L)'
;MTLYYRTYSWGTTSPKITEEEVQFLNHLVDKKNWRIVQLPNGYFQTEYLNPNKDNDWVDVTRRETIEGAEAAIDASVEHYSKKLEFAKGPVVVKTFE
;
A
#
# COMPACT_ATOMS: atom_id res chain seq x y z
N MET A 1 -4.54 -41.29 24.65
CA MET A 1 -5.24 -39.98 24.57
C MET A 1 -5.38 -39.64 23.10
N THR A 2 -6.59 -39.47 22.59
CA THR A 2 -6.82 -39.00 21.22
C THR A 2 -6.93 -37.47 21.24
N LEU A 3 -6.00 -36.80 20.56
CA LEU A 3 -6.01 -35.34 20.44
C LEU A 3 -6.92 -34.94 19.27
N TYR A 4 -8.04 -34.29 19.57
CA TYR A 4 -8.91 -33.68 18.57
C TYR A 4 -8.42 -32.26 18.29
N TYR A 5 -7.85 -32.01 17.12
CA TYR A 5 -7.48 -30.66 16.69
C TYR A 5 -8.71 -30.00 16.04
N ARG A 6 -9.21 -28.94 16.68
CA ARG A 6 -10.27 -28.08 16.11
C ARG A 6 -9.60 -26.99 15.30
N THR A 7 -9.66 -27.07 13.97
CA THR A 7 -9.27 -25.96 13.10
C THR A 7 -10.46 -25.04 12.90
N TYR A 8 -10.29 -23.74 13.14
CA TYR A 8 -11.27 -22.73 12.77
C TYR A 8 -10.89 -22.23 11.37
N SER A 9 -11.64 -22.62 10.35
CA SER A 9 -11.58 -21.95 9.05
C SER A 9 -12.39 -20.65 9.16
N TRP A 10 -11.71 -19.52 9.19
CA TRP A 10 -12.37 -18.24 8.93
C TRP A 10 -12.81 -18.28 7.47
N GLY A 11 -14.12 -18.31 7.22
CA GLY A 11 -14.67 -18.30 5.86
C GLY A 11 -14.09 -17.13 5.08
N THR A 12 -13.47 -17.43 3.94
CA THR A 12 -12.80 -16.45 3.07
C THR A 12 -13.84 -15.60 2.35
N THR A 13 -14.54 -14.74 3.10
CA THR A 13 -15.19 -13.59 2.49
C THR A 13 -14.07 -12.59 2.27
N SER A 14 -13.54 -12.51 1.05
CA SER A 14 -12.63 -11.43 0.69
C SER A 14 -13.30 -10.11 1.08
N PRO A 15 -12.70 -9.30 1.97
CA PRO A 15 -13.32 -8.06 2.39
C PRO A 15 -13.56 -7.22 1.14
N LYS A 16 -14.81 -6.80 0.93
CA LYS A 16 -15.12 -5.84 -0.13
C LYS A 16 -14.43 -4.54 0.26
N ILE A 17 -13.48 -4.11 -0.55
CA ILE A 17 -12.79 -2.82 -0.37
C ILE A 17 -13.87 -1.73 -0.36
N THR A 18 -13.86 -0.86 0.65
CA THR A 18 -14.82 0.24 0.75
C THR A 18 -14.44 1.36 -0.21
N GLU A 19 -15.39 2.23 -0.58
CA GLU A 19 -15.11 3.36 -1.48
C GLU A 19 -14.04 4.31 -0.90
N GLU A 20 -14.04 4.50 0.42
CA GLU A 20 -13.04 5.29 1.14
C GLU A 20 -11.64 4.69 1.03
N GLU A 21 -11.52 3.36 1.12
CA GLU A 21 -10.24 2.66 0.93
C GLU A 21 -9.74 2.79 -0.52
N VAL A 22 -10.63 2.74 -1.51
CA VAL A 22 -10.26 2.98 -2.92
C VAL A 22 -9.73 4.39 -3.11
N GLN A 23 -10.39 5.41 -2.56
CA GLN A 23 -9.92 6.80 -2.63
C GLN A 23 -8.57 6.99 -1.94
N PHE A 24 -8.40 6.39 -0.77
CA PHE A 24 -7.12 6.40 -0.05
C PHE A 24 -6.00 5.75 -0.86
N LEU A 25 -6.25 4.58 -1.47
CA LEU A 25 -5.26 3.91 -2.30
C LEU A 25 -4.92 4.70 -3.56
N ASN A 26 -5.91 5.32 -4.22
CA ASN A 26 -5.66 6.20 -5.37
C ASN A 26 -4.75 7.38 -4.98
N HIS A 27 -4.95 7.96 -3.79
CA HIS A 27 -4.08 9.02 -3.28
C HIS A 27 -2.63 8.53 -3.08
N LEU A 28 -2.44 7.31 -2.59
CA LEU A 28 -1.10 6.75 -2.36
C LEU A 28 -0.37 6.34 -3.64
N VAL A 29 -1.07 6.02 -4.72
CA VAL A 29 -0.46 5.69 -6.02
C VAL A 29 0.18 6.93 -6.68
N ASP A 30 -0.34 8.11 -6.38
CA ASP A 30 0.19 9.36 -6.88
C ASP A 30 1.54 9.71 -6.22
N LYS A 31 2.67 9.44 -6.89
CA LYS A 31 4.03 9.75 -6.38
C LYS A 31 4.22 11.22 -5.97
N LYS A 32 3.45 12.15 -6.53
CA LYS A 32 3.43 13.59 -6.12
C LYS A 32 3.04 13.81 -4.66
N ASN A 33 2.30 12.88 -4.07
CA ASN A 33 1.86 12.95 -2.66
C ASN A 33 2.90 12.39 -1.70
N TRP A 34 4.07 12.00 -2.22
CA TRP A 34 5.19 11.50 -1.44
C TRP A 34 6.31 12.52 -1.37
N ARG A 35 7.04 12.50 -0.26
CA ARG A 35 8.27 13.27 -0.10
C ARG A 35 9.31 12.48 0.68
N ILE A 36 10.55 12.90 0.53
CA ILE A 36 11.68 12.38 1.30
C ILE A 36 12.18 13.50 2.20
N VAL A 37 12.21 13.25 3.51
CA VAL A 37 12.69 14.18 4.53
C VAL A 37 14.02 13.67 5.07
N GLN A 38 15.04 14.52 5.09
CA GLN A 38 16.29 14.21 5.75
C GLN A 38 16.17 14.49 7.24
N LEU A 39 16.42 13.47 8.07
CA LEU A 39 16.40 13.58 9.52
C LEU A 39 17.76 14.08 10.05
N PRO A 40 17.80 14.71 11.25
CA PRO A 40 19.05 15.19 11.85
C PRO A 40 20.11 14.11 12.12
N ASN A 41 19.69 12.84 12.16
CA ASN A 41 20.56 11.68 12.35
C ASN A 41 21.18 11.17 11.03
N GLY A 42 20.92 11.82 9.90
CA GLY A 42 21.47 11.45 8.59
C GLY A 42 20.63 10.43 7.81
N TYR A 43 19.53 9.93 8.36
CA TYR A 43 18.62 9.04 7.65
C TYR A 43 17.60 9.82 6.80
N PHE A 44 17.11 9.18 5.75
CA PHE A 44 16.04 9.68 4.88
C PHE A 44 14.72 8.98 5.23
N GLN A 45 13.72 9.77 5.61
CA GLN A 45 12.37 9.31 5.93
C GLN A 45 11.47 9.54 4.72
N THR A 46 10.76 8.49 4.29
CA THR A 46 9.72 8.59 3.25
C THR A 46 8.40 8.89 3.92
N GLU A 47 7.70 9.93 3.45
CA GLU A 47 6.41 10.36 3.99
C GLU A 47 5.38 10.50 2.88
N TYR A 48 4.11 10.22 3.18
CA TYR A 48 2.98 10.52 2.30
C TYR A 48 2.06 11.56 2.92
N LEU A 49 1.38 12.35 2.08
CA LEU A 49 0.39 13.32 2.51
C LEU A 49 -0.91 12.60 2.92
N ASN A 50 -1.44 12.93 4.09
CA ASN A 50 -2.71 12.39 4.54
C ASN A 50 -3.87 13.01 3.74
N PRO A 51 -4.72 12.21 3.06
CA PRO A 51 -5.85 12.75 2.30
C PRO A 51 -6.95 13.37 3.18
N ASN A 52 -7.00 13.02 4.47
CA ASN A 52 -8.07 13.46 5.39
C ASN A 52 -7.68 14.70 6.21
N LYS A 53 -6.39 15.06 6.25
CA LYS A 53 -5.87 16.16 7.05
C LYS A 53 -4.91 16.98 6.22
N ASP A 54 -5.29 18.23 5.97
CA ASP A 54 -4.42 19.15 5.25
C ASP A 54 -3.09 19.32 5.98
N ASN A 55 -2.01 19.15 5.21
CA ASN A 55 -0.62 19.34 5.65
C ASN A 55 -0.11 18.36 6.72
N ASP A 56 -0.79 17.22 6.91
CA ASP A 56 -0.34 16.13 7.77
C ASP A 56 0.45 15.11 6.93
N TRP A 57 1.72 14.91 7.27
CA TRP A 57 2.62 14.00 6.55
C TRP A 57 2.94 12.81 7.45
N VAL A 58 2.65 11.61 6.94
CA VAL A 58 2.76 10.37 7.70
C VAL A 58 4.03 9.64 7.30
N ASP A 59 4.81 9.22 8.29
CA ASP A 59 6.06 8.48 8.08
C ASP A 59 5.81 7.01 7.73
N VAL A 60 6.59 6.48 6.78
CA VAL A 60 6.44 5.10 6.30
C VAL A 60 7.70 4.28 6.54
N THR A 61 8.83 4.71 5.97
CA THR A 61 10.10 3.99 6.07
C THR A 61 11.27 4.95 6.27
N ARG A 62 12.36 4.44 6.83
CA ARG A 62 13.64 5.17 6.98
C ARG A 62 14.75 4.41 6.26
N ARG A 63 15.57 5.12 5.49
CA ARG A 63 16.65 4.57 4.66
C ARG A 63 17.92 5.40 4.83
N GLU A 64 19.07 4.79 4.59
CA GLU A 64 20.38 5.44 4.70
C GLU A 64 20.74 6.28 3.48
N THR A 65 20.14 5.99 2.33
CA THR A 65 20.41 6.68 1.05
C THR A 65 19.12 7.25 0.44
N ILE A 66 19.26 8.33 -0.32
CA ILE A 66 18.15 8.95 -1.08
C ILE A 66 17.62 7.96 -2.11
N GLU A 67 18.51 7.29 -2.84
CA GLU A 67 18.14 6.27 -3.84
C GLU A 67 17.34 5.12 -3.21
N GLY A 68 17.73 4.68 -2.01
CA GLY A 68 16.99 3.65 -1.27
C GLY A 68 15.62 4.12 -0.80
N ALA A 69 15.48 5.41 -0.45
CA ALA A 69 14.20 6.02 -0.12
C ALA A 69 13.29 6.15 -1.35
N GLU A 70 13.84 6.55 -2.50
CA GLU A 70 13.09 6.63 -3.76
C GLU A 70 12.62 5.24 -4.23
N ALA A 71 13.51 4.24 -4.21
CA ALA A 71 13.15 2.87 -4.56
C ALA A 71 12.06 2.29 -3.62
N ALA A 72 12.07 2.68 -2.35
CA ALA A 72 11.01 2.29 -1.41
C ALA A 72 9.66 2.93 -1.76
N ILE A 73 9.65 4.21 -2.15
CA ILE A 73 8.45 4.90 -2.62
C ILE A 73 7.91 4.23 -3.88
N ASP A 74 8.77 3.94 -4.86
CA ASP A 74 8.36 3.30 -6.12
C ASP A 74 7.75 1.90 -5.87
N ALA A 75 8.37 1.11 -4.99
CA ALA A 75 7.84 -0.18 -4.58
C ALA A 75 6.49 -0.06 -3.85
N SER A 76 6.32 0.96 -3.00
CA SER A 76 5.04 1.25 -2.33
C SER A 76 3.95 1.62 -3.34
N VAL A 77 4.24 2.52 -4.28
CA VAL A 77 3.31 2.92 -5.35
C VAL A 77 2.89 1.72 -6.20
N GLU A 78 3.84 0.87 -6.59
CA GLU A 78 3.55 -0.35 -7.35
C GLU A 78 2.64 -1.30 -6.55
N HIS A 79 2.92 -1.49 -5.26
CA HIS A 79 2.11 -2.32 -4.38
C HIS A 79 0.66 -1.81 -4.27
N TYR A 80 0.46 -0.51 -4.07
CA TYR A 80 -0.89 0.07 -4.00
C TYR A 80 -1.62 0.04 -5.36
N SER A 81 -0.89 0.22 -6.46
CA SER A 81 -1.45 0.10 -7.81
C SER A 81 -1.97 -1.31 -8.07
N LYS A 82 -1.18 -2.34 -7.72
CA LYS A 82 -1.64 -3.74 -7.80
C LYS A 82 -2.86 -3.98 -6.93
N LYS A 83 -2.90 -3.44 -5.71
CA LYS A 83 -4.05 -3.57 -4.80
C LYS A 83 -5.33 -2.97 -5.40
N LEU A 84 -5.25 -1.83 -6.09
CA LEU A 84 -6.36 -1.25 -6.83
C LEU A 84 -6.81 -2.12 -8.02
N GLU A 85 -5.88 -2.71 -8.76
CA GLU A 85 -6.22 -3.65 -9.85
C GLU A 85 -6.93 -4.90 -9.30
N PHE A 86 -6.46 -5.46 -8.18
CA PHE A 86 -7.16 -6.55 -7.50
C PHE A 86 -8.57 -6.16 -7.03
N ALA A 87 -8.79 -4.90 -6.65
CA ALA A 87 -10.09 -4.39 -6.26
C ALA A 87 -11.10 -4.36 -7.42
N LYS A 88 -10.62 -4.10 -8.65
CA LYS A 88 -11.46 -4.06 -9.87
C LYS A 88 -11.93 -5.45 -10.31
N GLY A 89 -11.30 -6.51 -9.81
CA GLY A 89 -11.64 -7.89 -10.12
C GLY A 89 -10.89 -8.46 -11.34
N PRO A 90 -11.23 -9.68 -11.78
CA PRO A 90 -10.52 -10.36 -12.85
C PRO A 90 -10.74 -9.65 -14.20
N VAL A 91 -9.64 -9.47 -14.95
CA VAL A 91 -9.65 -8.88 -16.29
C VAL A 91 -9.53 -9.99 -17.35
N VAL A 92 -10.39 -9.94 -18.37
CA VAL A 92 -10.29 -10.85 -19.52
C VAL A 92 -9.13 -10.40 -20.40
N VAL A 93 -8.05 -11.19 -20.43
CA VAL A 93 -6.83 -10.87 -21.18
C VAL A 93 -6.86 -11.42 -22.61
N LYS A 94 -7.57 -12.53 -22.83
CA LYS A 94 -7.64 -13.21 -24.13
C LYS A 94 -8.89 -14.06 -24.23
N THR A 95 -9.55 -14.00 -25.38
CA THR A 95 -10.60 -14.94 -25.79
C THR A 95 -10.09 -15.74 -26.99
N PHE A 96 -10.50 -17.01 -27.09
CA PHE A 96 -10.22 -17.87 -28.23
C PHE A 96 -11.56 -18.15 -28.94
N GLU A 97 -11.57 -18.12 -30.27
CA GLU A 97 -12.70 -18.54 -31.12
C GLU A 97 -12.65 -20.05 -31.38
#